data_AF-A0A317CLT8-F1
#
_entry.id   AF-A0A317CLT8-F1
#
_cell.length_a   1.000
_cell.length_b   1.000
_cell.length_c   1.000
_cell.angle_alpha   90.00
_cell.angle_beta   90.00
_cell.angle_gamma   90.00
#
_symmetry.space_group_name_H-M   'P 1'
#
loop_
_entity.id
_entity.type
_entity.pdbx_description
1 polymer ?
#
loop_
_entity_poly.entity_id
_entity_poly.type
_entity_poly.pdbx_seq_one_letter_code
_entity_poly.pdbx_strand_id
1 'polypeptide(L)'
;MQPTKGLMVSKKAKWLAIAVLSCSSLSQAALPPQHQNSDDLNTMLRYIQGNPAVMSGLQAIDLVSHTVFYGEGCTAVFERLVIEKPEGWTGPADPLVIKQDSCPNYDDMDDAGFHEMGDIDDITLRATDGCSIEVEEESCKP
;
A
#
# COMPACT_ATOMS: atom_id res chain seq x y z
N MET A 1 -2.19 63.13 22.84
CA MET A 1 -1.95 62.20 23.97
C MET A 1 -3.28 61.49 24.25
N GLN A 2 -3.47 60.27 23.74
CA GLN A 2 -4.68 59.47 23.98
C GLN A 2 -4.34 58.29 24.90
N PRO A 3 -5.19 57.93 25.86
CA PRO A 3 -4.94 56.79 26.72
C PRO A 3 -5.28 55.50 25.98
N THR A 4 -4.29 54.62 25.83
CA THR A 4 -4.49 53.23 25.41
C THR A 4 -5.29 52.51 26.51
N LYS A 5 -6.55 52.19 26.24
CA LYS A 5 -7.35 51.33 27.12
C LYS A 5 -6.77 49.92 27.06
N GLY A 6 -6.08 49.55 28.13
CA GLY A 6 -5.61 48.17 28.34
C GLY A 6 -6.79 47.21 28.34
N LEU A 7 -6.75 46.26 27.41
CA LEU A 7 -7.74 45.19 27.30
C LEU A 7 -7.60 44.26 28.52
N MET A 8 -8.36 44.54 29.58
CA MET A 8 -8.42 43.68 30.77
C MET A 8 -9.23 42.42 30.45
N VAL A 9 -8.55 41.35 30.05
CA VAL A 9 -9.14 40.02 29.96
C VAL A 9 -9.42 39.51 31.38
N SER A 10 -10.71 39.40 31.72
CA SER A 10 -11.17 38.89 33.01
C SER A 10 -10.60 37.50 33.29
N LYS A 11 -10.17 37.23 34.53
CA LYS A 11 -9.69 35.91 34.98
C LYS A 11 -10.66 34.79 34.59
N LYS A 12 -11.98 35.05 34.63
CA LYS A 12 -13.03 34.10 34.25
C LYS A 12 -13.08 33.84 32.74
N ALA A 13 -12.83 34.86 31.91
CA ALA A 13 -12.74 34.72 30.46
C ALA A 13 -11.48 33.96 30.03
N LYS A 14 -10.38 34.11 30.79
CA LYS A 14 -9.14 33.36 30.57
C LYS A 14 -9.31 31.85 30.85
N TRP A 15 -10.03 31.50 31.91
CA TRP A 15 -10.37 30.10 32.22
C TRP A 15 -11.34 29.48 31.22
N LEU A 16 -12.32 30.24 30.72
CA LEU A 16 -13.22 29.80 29.65
C LEU A 16 -12.48 29.54 28.33
N ALA A 17 -11.53 30.40 27.96
CA ALA A 17 -10.73 30.20 26.75
C ALA A 17 -9.84 28.94 26.83
N ILE A 18 -9.27 28.64 28.01
CA ILE A 18 -8.47 27.42 28.23
C ILE A 18 -9.37 26.17 28.18
N ALA A 19 -10.59 26.23 28.70
CA ALA A 19 -11.53 25.11 28.68
C ALA A 19 -12.00 24.77 27.25
N VAL A 20 -12.22 25.78 26.39
CA VAL A 20 -12.64 25.57 25.00
C VAL A 20 -11.53 24.97 24.13
N LEU A 21 -10.27 25.31 24.38
CA LEU A 21 -9.13 24.79 23.61
C LEU A 21 -8.84 23.30 23.88
N SER A 22 -9.29 22.76 25.01
CA SER A 22 -9.06 21.36 25.40
C SER A 22 -10.01 20.36 24.73
N CYS A 23 -11.05 20.81 24.02
CA CYS A 23 -12.05 19.94 23.38
C CYS A 23 -11.74 19.59 21.91
N SER A 24 -10.61 20.03 21.35
CA SER A 24 -10.31 19.88 19.91
C SER A 24 -9.64 18.54 19.53
N SER A 25 -9.56 17.56 20.42
CA SER A 25 -8.67 16.39 20.26
C SER A 25 -9.31 15.10 19.72
N LEU A 26 -10.55 15.13 19.21
CA LEU A 26 -11.25 13.91 18.73
C LEU A 26 -11.58 13.92 17.23
N SER A 27 -10.80 14.61 16.40
CA SER A 27 -10.88 14.42 14.94
C SER A 27 -10.22 13.11 14.56
N GLN A 28 -11.00 12.02 14.54
CA GLN A 28 -10.63 10.78 13.87
C GLN A 28 -10.79 10.99 12.37
N ALA A 29 -9.66 11.13 11.67
CA ALA A 29 -9.65 11.28 10.23
C ALA A 29 -9.53 9.90 9.57
N ALA A 30 -10.24 9.71 8.47
CA ALA A 30 -9.93 8.66 7.52
C ALA A 30 -8.49 8.86 7.03
N LEU A 31 -7.71 7.78 6.98
CA LEU A 31 -6.37 7.86 6.41
C LEU A 31 -6.49 8.18 4.91
N PRO A 32 -5.73 9.14 4.38
CA PRO A 32 -5.70 9.37 2.95
C PRO A 32 -5.26 8.10 2.19
N PRO A 33 -5.75 7.86 0.96
CA PRO A 33 -5.49 6.62 0.21
C PRO A 33 -4.00 6.27 0.09
N GLN A 34 -3.13 7.27 -0.10
CA GLN A 34 -1.69 7.03 -0.21
C GLN A 34 -1.06 6.44 1.06
N HIS A 35 -1.58 6.81 2.24
CA HIS A 35 -1.08 6.28 3.51
C HIS A 35 -1.61 4.88 3.74
N GLN A 36 -2.88 4.63 3.43
CA GLN A 36 -3.48 3.31 3.56
C GLN A 36 -2.75 2.29 2.67
N ASN A 37 -2.56 2.64 1.39
CA ASN A 37 -1.87 1.79 0.44
C ASN A 37 -0.41 1.51 0.84
N SER A 38 0.26 2.48 1.47
CA SER A 38 1.62 2.29 1.98
C SER A 38 1.65 1.26 3.11
N ASP A 39 0.70 1.31 4.04
CA ASP A 39 0.60 0.36 5.15
C ASP A 39 0.25 -1.05 4.65
N ASP A 40 -0.62 -1.13 3.64
CA ASP A 40 -1.02 -2.37 2.99
C ASP A 40 0.15 -3.01 2.24
N LEU A 41 0.88 -2.21 1.46
CA LEU A 41 2.08 -2.66 0.77
C LEU A 41 3.12 -3.18 1.76
N ASN A 42 3.36 -2.48 2.86
CA ASN A 42 4.29 -2.92 3.90
C ASN A 42 3.86 -4.27 4.50
N THR A 43 2.56 -4.47 4.70
CA THR A 43 2.01 -5.75 5.18
C THR A 43 2.28 -6.88 4.19
N MET A 44 2.03 -6.67 2.90
CA MET A 44 2.35 -7.67 1.86
C MET A 44 3.85 -7.94 1.77
N LEU A 45 4.68 -6.90 1.85
CA LEU A 45 6.14 -7.05 1.83
C LEU A 45 6.66 -7.86 3.01
N ARG A 46 6.11 -7.71 4.22
CA ARG A 46 6.47 -8.55 5.36
C ARG A 46 6.18 -10.02 5.11
N TYR A 47 5.03 -10.33 4.51
CA TYR A 47 4.71 -11.70 4.11
C TYR A 47 5.72 -12.23 3.08
N ILE A 48 6.03 -11.45 2.05
CA ILE A 48 7.00 -11.84 1.01
C ILE A 48 8.38 -12.11 1.64
N GLN A 49 8.85 -11.22 2.51
CA GLN A 49 10.13 -11.36 3.21
C GLN A 49 10.18 -12.57 4.16
N GLY A 50 9.04 -12.94 4.75
CA GLY A 50 8.93 -14.11 5.62
C GLY A 50 8.86 -15.45 4.88
N ASN A 51 8.63 -15.46 3.57
CA ASN A 51 8.39 -16.67 2.78
C ASN A 51 9.39 -16.78 1.61
N PRO A 52 10.50 -17.54 1.76
CA PRO A 52 11.55 -17.63 0.75
C PRO A 52 11.07 -18.05 -0.64
N ALA A 53 10.10 -18.97 -0.73
CA ALA A 53 9.53 -19.42 -2.00
C ALA A 53 8.76 -18.30 -2.72
N VAL A 54 8.03 -17.47 -1.97
CA VAL A 54 7.34 -16.29 -2.50
C VAL A 54 8.36 -15.25 -2.97
N MET A 55 9.40 -14.99 -2.18
CA MET A 55 10.45 -14.05 -2.54
C MET A 55 11.19 -14.47 -3.81
N SER A 56 11.59 -15.75 -3.91
CA SER A 56 12.32 -16.25 -5.09
C SER A 56 11.46 -16.27 -6.34
N GLY A 57 10.15 -16.43 -6.18
CA GLY A 57 9.19 -16.51 -7.27
C GLY A 57 8.44 -15.21 -7.54
N LEU A 58 8.74 -14.09 -6.87
CA LEU A 58 7.91 -12.89 -6.90
C LEU A 58 7.76 -12.33 -8.32
N GLN A 59 6.51 -12.14 -8.76
CA GLN A 59 6.20 -11.61 -10.09
C GLN A 59 5.50 -10.25 -10.03
N ALA A 60 4.47 -10.13 -9.18
CA ALA A 60 3.72 -8.89 -9.05
C ALA A 60 3.10 -8.76 -7.66
N ILE A 61 2.83 -7.50 -7.28
CA ILE A 61 2.06 -7.14 -6.09
C ILE A 61 0.96 -6.20 -6.57
N ASP A 62 -0.30 -6.59 -6.36
CA ASP A 62 -1.46 -5.78 -6.71
C ASP A 62 -2.18 -5.31 -5.43
N LEU A 63 -2.14 -3.99 -5.22
CA LEU A 63 -2.80 -3.34 -4.08
C LEU A 63 -4.31 -3.19 -4.26
N VAL A 64 -4.83 -3.26 -5.49
CA VAL A 64 -6.28 -3.15 -5.75
C VAL A 64 -6.98 -4.45 -5.39
N SER A 65 -6.44 -5.58 -5.84
CA SER A 65 -6.94 -6.93 -5.50
C SER A 65 -6.35 -7.50 -4.21
N HIS A 66 -5.44 -6.77 -3.56
CA HIS A 66 -4.66 -7.21 -2.41
C HIS A 66 -4.02 -8.60 -2.60
N THR A 67 -3.39 -8.82 -3.76
CA THR A 67 -2.85 -10.12 -4.16
C THR A 67 -1.37 -10.04 -4.52
N VAL A 68 -0.60 -11.01 -4.05
CA VAL A 68 0.79 -11.23 -4.45
C VAL A 68 0.82 -12.40 -5.44
N PHE A 69 1.40 -12.19 -6.61
CA PHE A 69 1.59 -13.22 -7.63
C PHE A 69 3.04 -13.70 -7.60
N TYR A 70 3.24 -15.01 -7.56
CA TYR A 70 4.57 -15.59 -7.48
C TYR A 70 4.62 -17.01 -8.08
N GLY A 71 5.81 -17.47 -8.45
CA GLY A 71 6.02 -18.82 -8.97
C GLY A 71 5.19 -19.11 -10.22
N GLU A 72 4.96 -20.38 -10.52
CA GLU A 72 4.24 -20.79 -11.73
C GLU A 72 2.72 -20.68 -11.54
N GLY A 73 2.24 -19.44 -11.43
CA GLY A 73 0.82 -19.12 -11.29
C GLY A 73 0.28 -19.15 -9.86
N CYS A 74 1.16 -19.18 -8.84
CA CYS A 74 0.71 -19.08 -7.46
C CYS A 74 0.27 -17.66 -7.09
N THR A 75 -0.67 -17.60 -6.15
CA THR A 75 -1.20 -16.35 -5.61
C THR A 75 -1.31 -16.41 -4.09
N ALA A 76 -1.03 -15.30 -3.43
CA ALA A 76 -1.30 -15.09 -2.01
C ALA A 76 -2.26 -13.91 -1.88
N VAL A 77 -3.48 -14.18 -1.44
CA VAL A 77 -4.57 -13.22 -1.35
C VAL A 77 -4.70 -12.72 0.09
N PHE A 78 -4.76 -11.40 0.24
CA PHE A 78 -4.95 -10.72 1.51
C PHE A 78 -6.37 -10.18 1.61
N GLU A 79 -6.94 -10.20 2.82
CA GLU A 79 -8.23 -9.60 3.09
C GLU A 79 -8.16 -8.66 4.29
N ARG A 80 -9.14 -7.78 4.39
CA ARG A 80 -9.29 -6.88 5.53
C ARG A 80 -9.83 -7.66 6.71
N LEU A 81 -9.14 -7.60 7.84
CA LEU A 81 -9.65 -8.17 9.09
C LEU A 81 -10.90 -7.39 9.54
N VAL A 82 -12.07 -8.02 9.55
CA VAL A 82 -13.30 -7.34 9.95
C VAL A 82 -13.22 -7.01 11.45
N ILE A 83 -13.17 -5.72 11.78
CA ILE A 83 -13.20 -5.21 13.15
C ILE A 83 -14.52 -4.48 13.35
N GLU A 84 -15.28 -4.86 14.38
CA GLU A 84 -16.53 -4.17 14.71
C GLU A 84 -16.24 -2.70 15.07
N LYS A 85 -16.85 -1.79 14.31
CA LYS A 85 -16.70 -0.35 14.46
C LYS A 85 -18.03 0.25 14.93
N PRO A 86 -18.00 1.23 15.85
CA PRO A 86 -19.22 1.92 16.27
C PRO A 86 -19.85 2.67 15.10
N GLU A 87 -21.16 2.89 15.18
CA GLU A 87 -21.88 3.68 14.18
C GLU A 87 -21.26 5.08 14.02
N GLY A 88 -21.07 5.52 12.77
CA GLY A 88 -20.44 6.81 12.45
C GLY A 88 -18.90 6.80 12.45
N TRP A 89 -18.26 5.65 12.61
CA TRP A 89 -16.80 5.54 12.49
C TRP A 89 -16.31 5.88 11.07
N THR A 90 -15.35 6.80 10.98
CA THR A 90 -14.71 7.22 9.72
C THR A 90 -13.18 7.11 9.78
N GLY A 91 -12.66 6.28 10.67
CA GLY A 91 -11.21 6.04 10.80
C GLY A 91 -10.61 5.22 9.63
N PRO A 92 -9.33 4.85 9.75
CA PRO A 92 -8.62 4.06 8.73
C PRO A 92 -9.33 2.75 8.35
N ALA A 93 -9.00 2.23 7.17
CA ALA A 93 -9.45 0.90 6.79
C ALA A 93 -8.84 -0.15 7.72
N ASP A 94 -9.50 -1.29 7.81
CA ASP A 94 -8.99 -2.38 8.62
C ASP A 94 -7.66 -2.92 8.09
N PRO A 95 -6.80 -3.50 8.93
CA PRO A 95 -5.53 -4.04 8.48
C PRO A 95 -5.73 -5.24 7.54
N LEU A 96 -4.78 -5.43 6.61
CA LEU A 96 -4.73 -6.64 5.80
C LEU A 96 -4.17 -7.83 6.60
N VAL A 97 -4.73 -8.99 6.35
CA VAL A 97 -4.26 -10.30 6.84
C VAL A 97 -4.23 -11.28 5.67
N ILE A 98 -3.30 -12.23 5.73
CA ILE A 98 -3.25 -13.31 4.73
C ILE A 98 -4.53 -14.15 4.87
N LYS A 99 -5.27 -14.30 3.78
CA LYS A 99 -6.46 -15.15 3.73
C LYS A 99 -6.09 -16.55 3.30
N GLN A 100 -5.40 -16.64 2.16
CA GLN A 100 -5.10 -17.89 1.49
C GLN A 100 -3.93 -17.70 0.53
N ASP A 101 -3.12 -18.76 0.42
CA ASP A 101 -2.19 -19.02 -0.66
C ASP A 101 -2.73 -20.16 -1.54
N SER A 102 -2.62 -20.01 -2.86
CA SER A 102 -3.11 -20.98 -3.83
C SER A 102 -2.13 -21.10 -4.99
N CYS A 103 -1.73 -22.33 -5.27
CA CYS A 103 -0.94 -22.69 -6.44
C CYS A 103 -1.77 -23.64 -7.32
N PRO A 104 -1.74 -23.49 -8.65
CA PRO A 104 -2.30 -24.50 -9.54
C PRO A 104 -1.53 -25.80 -9.37
N ASN A 105 -2.24 -26.92 -9.26
CA ASN A 105 -1.63 -28.24 -9.40
C ASN A 105 -1.48 -28.52 -10.89
N TYR A 106 -0.29 -28.91 -11.33
CA TYR A 106 -0.04 -29.24 -12.74
C TYR A 106 -0.87 -30.43 -13.24
N ASP A 107 -1.36 -31.27 -12.32
CA ASP A 107 -2.24 -32.41 -12.64
C ASP A 107 -3.62 -31.97 -13.19
N ASP A 108 -4.01 -30.70 -13.00
CA ASP A 108 -5.29 -30.15 -13.45
C ASP A 108 -5.17 -29.33 -14.77
N MET A 109 -3.98 -29.25 -15.39
CA MET A 109 -3.69 -28.43 -16.57
C MET A 109 -3.57 -29.22 -17.89
N ASP A 110 -3.88 -30.53 -17.88
CA ASP A 110 -3.63 -31.44 -19.02
C ASP A 110 -4.66 -31.40 -20.19
N ASP A 111 -5.64 -30.49 -20.20
CA ASP A 111 -6.67 -30.43 -21.27
C ASP A 111 -6.67 -29.14 -22.11
N ALA A 112 -5.52 -28.45 -22.17
CA ALA A 112 -5.26 -27.49 -23.24
C ALA A 112 -4.31 -28.14 -24.25
N GLY A 113 -4.88 -28.97 -25.14
CA GLY A 113 -4.17 -29.64 -26.21
C GLY A 113 -3.27 -28.69 -27.01
N PHE A 114 -1.96 -28.75 -26.75
CA PHE A 114 -0.96 -28.17 -27.63
C PHE A 114 -0.75 -29.16 -28.78
N HIS A 115 -1.42 -28.88 -29.90
CA HIS A 115 -1.07 -29.50 -31.17
C HIS A 115 0.38 -29.13 -31.47
N GLU A 116 1.24 -30.15 -31.50
CA GLU A 116 2.61 -30.11 -31.97
C GLU A 116 2.72 -29.22 -33.23
N MET A 117 3.35 -28.06 -33.09
CA MET A 117 3.85 -27.33 -34.24
C MET A 117 5.23 -26.76 -33.91
N GLY A 118 6.24 -27.55 -34.27
CA GLY A 118 7.56 -27.15 -34.77
C GLY A 118 8.40 -26.20 -33.90
N ASP A 119 9.52 -26.75 -33.40
CA ASP A 119 10.82 -26.10 -33.20
C ASP A 119 10.82 -24.57 -33.02
N ILE A 120 10.96 -24.13 -31.75
CA ILE A 120 11.45 -22.78 -31.42
C ILE A 120 12.61 -22.95 -30.43
N ASP A 121 13.76 -23.37 -30.95
CA ASP A 121 15.04 -22.98 -30.37
C ASP A 121 15.20 -21.46 -30.57
N ASP A 122 15.61 -20.75 -29.53
CA ASP A 122 16.13 -19.35 -29.51
C ASP A 122 15.25 -18.29 -28.81
N ILE A 123 15.30 -18.26 -27.46
CA ILE A 123 14.89 -17.08 -26.67
C ILE A 123 16.00 -16.61 -25.71
N THR A 124 17.23 -17.09 -25.86
CA THR A 124 18.34 -16.78 -24.94
C THR A 124 19.18 -15.56 -25.32
N LEU A 125 18.75 -14.70 -26.24
CA LEU A 125 19.49 -13.48 -26.60
C LEU A 125 18.68 -12.20 -26.39
N ARG A 126 18.36 -11.89 -25.13
CA ARG A 126 18.09 -10.50 -24.74
C ARG A 126 19.43 -9.76 -24.66
N ALA A 127 19.79 -9.04 -25.72
CA ALA A 127 20.89 -8.10 -25.72
C ALA A 127 20.66 -7.02 -24.63
N THR A 128 21.54 -6.98 -23.63
CA THR A 128 21.54 -5.95 -22.57
C THR A 128 22.33 -4.71 -22.95
N ASP A 129 22.71 -4.58 -24.23
CA ASP A 129 23.64 -3.54 -24.70
C ASP A 129 22.98 -2.16 -24.84
N GLY A 130 21.66 -2.05 -24.56
CA GLY A 130 20.88 -0.81 -24.71
C GLY A 130 20.86 0.11 -23.49
N CYS A 131 21.36 -0.29 -22.31
CA CYS A 131 21.39 0.58 -21.13
C CYS A 131 22.69 1.38 -21.04
N SER A 132 22.99 2.16 -22.07
CA SER A 132 23.84 3.34 -21.91
C SER A 132 22.92 4.55 -21.75
N ILE A 133 22.58 4.88 -20.50
CA ILE A 133 21.94 6.16 -20.19
C ILE A 133 23.07 7.19 -20.19
N GLU A 134 23.19 7.94 -21.28
CA GLU A 134 23.90 9.21 -21.27
C GLU A 134 22.98 10.22 -20.59
N VAL A 135 23.27 10.56 -19.33
CA VAL A 135 22.58 11.64 -18.63
C VAL A 135 23.16 12.95 -19.15
N GLU A 136 22.50 13.59 -20.11
CA GLU A 136 22.66 15.02 -20.31
C GLU A 136 21.96 15.74 -19.14
N GLU A 137 22.75 16.44 -18.32
CA GLU A 137 22.24 17.29 -17.25
C GLU A 137 21.50 18.49 -17.87
N GLU A 138 20.22 18.34 -18.21
CA GLU A 138 19.35 19.51 -18.37
C GLU A 138 19.01 20.04 -16.97
N SER A 139 19.76 21.07 -16.59
CA SER A 139 19.56 21.88 -15.40
C SER A 139 18.13 22.44 -15.38
N CYS A 140 17.25 21.88 -14.54
CA CYS A 140 15.98 22.51 -14.20
C CYS A 140 16.27 23.87 -13.54
N LYS A 141 16.08 24.94 -14.30
CA LYS A 141 16.24 26.33 -13.82
C LYS A 141 15.11 26.66 -12.82
N PRO A 142 15.43 27.32 -11.68
CA PRO A 142 14.44 27.68 -10.66
C PRO A 142 13.42 28.71 -11.13
#